data_AF-A0A968QHD5-F1
#
_entry.id   AF-A0A968QHD5-F1
#
_cell.length_a   1.000
_cell.length_b   1.000
_cell.length_c   1.000
_cell.angle_alpha   90.00
_cell.angle_beta   90.00
_cell.angle_gamma   90.00
#
_symmetry.space_group_name_H-M   'P 1'
#
loop_
_entity.id
_entity.type
_entity.pdbx_description
1 polymer ?
#
loop_
_entity_poly.entity_id
_entity_poly.type
_entity_poly.pdbx_seq_one_letter_code
_entity_poly.pdbx_strand_id
1 'polypeptide(L)'
;MTQYLIDIPNQDPSLPWMIIKTFNHQDLATAFAQRTWQATNGLFCLIAYEQQYFNVRVPNPNFFSSTQPFLFVEGFQHYCDALDFAISNYGASETGYINLLKTLSFPPSF
;
A
#
# COMPACT_ATOMS: atom_id res chain seq x y z
N MET A 1 6.73 5.10 23.79
CA MET A 1 6.82 3.78 23.11
C MET A 1 6.57 4.01 21.63
N THR A 2 7.24 3.28 20.73
CA THR A 2 7.06 3.42 19.28
C THR A 2 6.21 2.25 18.75
N GLN A 3 5.19 2.56 17.96
CA GLN A 3 4.40 1.56 17.24
C GLN A 3 4.55 1.75 15.73
N TYR A 4 4.52 0.63 15.01
CA TYR A 4 4.60 0.57 13.56
C TYR A 4 3.27 0.04 13.02
N LEU A 5 2.59 0.88 12.25
CA LEU A 5 1.31 0.57 11.64
C LEU A 5 1.51 0.13 10.19
N ILE A 6 0.71 -0.84 9.77
CA ILE A 6 0.48 -1.12 8.35
C ILE A 6 -0.77 -0.37 7.93
N ASP A 7 -0.57 0.65 7.12
CA ASP A 7 -1.62 1.49 6.56
C ASP A 7 -1.64 1.31 5.04
N ILE A 8 -2.79 0.89 4.49
CA ILE A 8 -2.93 0.58 3.07
C ILE A 8 -3.94 1.54 2.42
N PRO A 9 -3.76 1.89 1.14
CA PRO A 9 -4.75 2.68 0.41
C PRO A 9 -6.07 1.93 0.29
N ASN A 10 -7.15 2.70 0.29
CA ASN A 10 -8.47 2.15 0.03
C ASN A 10 -8.66 1.89 -1.47
N GLN A 11 -9.51 0.92 -1.82
CA GLN A 11 -9.82 0.66 -3.23
C GLN A 11 -10.54 1.87 -3.84
N ASP A 12 -11.41 2.53 -3.08
CA ASP A 12 -11.98 3.82 -3.43
C ASP A 12 -11.03 4.94 -2.98
N PRO A 13 -10.39 5.68 -3.90
CA PRO A 13 -9.43 6.73 -3.55
C PRO A 13 -10.06 7.93 -2.81
N SER A 14 -11.38 8.09 -2.82
CA SER A 14 -12.07 9.14 -2.06
C SER A 14 -12.14 8.85 -0.56
N LEU A 15 -11.91 7.60 -0.16
CA LEU A 15 -11.93 7.16 1.23
C LEU A 15 -10.54 7.23 1.87
N PRO A 16 -10.47 7.44 3.19
CA PRO A 16 -9.20 7.43 3.90
C PRO A 16 -8.53 6.06 3.83
N TRP A 17 -7.20 6.07 3.97
CA TRP A 17 -6.39 4.87 4.11
C TRP A 17 -6.78 4.07 5.35
N MET A 18 -6.53 2.77 5.30
CA MET A 18 -6.96 1.80 6.31
C MET A 18 -5.76 1.23 7.07
N ILE A 19 -5.75 1.45 8.38
CA ILE A 19 -4.85 0.77 9.29
C ILE A 19 -5.36 -0.66 9.50
N ILE A 20 -4.59 -1.63 9.05
CA ILE A 20 -4.98 -3.04 9.09
C ILE A 20 -4.25 -3.84 10.17
N LYS A 21 -3.08 -3.35 10.63
CA LYS A 21 -2.32 -4.03 11.68
C LYS A 21 -1.32 -3.12 12.38
N THR A 22 -1.02 -3.42 13.64
CA THR A 22 -0.01 -2.72 14.46
C THR A 22 1.06 -3.70 14.94
N PHE A 23 2.30 -3.23 14.99
CA PHE A 23 3.47 -3.96 15.45
C PHE A 23 4.31 -3.11 16.42
N ASN A 24 5.01 -3.77 17.34
CA ASN A 24 5.95 -3.11 18.25
C ASN A 24 7.38 -3.00 17.68
N HIS A 25 7.65 -3.66 16.55
CA HIS A 25 8.94 -3.61 15.86
C HIS A 25 8.77 -3.43 14.34
N GLN A 26 9.66 -2.65 13.74
CA GLN A 26 9.60 -2.27 12.32
C GLN A 26 9.86 -3.46 11.39
N ASP A 27 10.79 -4.33 11.76
CA ASP A 27 11.15 -5.54 11.02
C ASP A 27 9.95 -6.49 10.90
N LEU A 28 9.16 -6.66 11.96
CA LEU A 28 7.94 -7.46 11.94
C LEU A 28 6.88 -6.87 11.01
N ALA A 29 6.70 -5.55 11.05
CA ALA A 29 5.77 -4.86 10.15
C ALA A 29 6.22 -5.00 8.68
N THR A 30 7.51 -4.83 8.42
CA THR A 30 8.11 -4.96 7.09
C THR A 30 7.98 -6.38 6.54
N ALA A 31 8.36 -7.39 7.34
CA ALA A 31 8.27 -8.80 6.96
C ALA A 31 6.81 -9.21 6.68
N PHE A 32 5.86 -8.66 7.44
CA PHE A 32 4.44 -8.87 7.20
C PHE A 32 4.00 -8.29 5.85
N ALA A 33 4.32 -7.02 5.56
CA ALA A 33 3.97 -6.39 4.28
C ALA A 33 4.60 -7.13 3.08
N GLN A 34 5.85 -7.57 3.22
CA GLN A 34 6.56 -8.34 2.21
C GLN A 34 5.91 -9.70 1.96
N ARG A 35 5.57 -10.44 3.02
CA ARG A 35 4.95 -11.76 2.89
C ARG A 35 3.55 -11.69 2.30
N THR A 36 2.78 -10.64 2.62
CA THR A 36 1.37 -10.54 2.21
C THR A 36 1.19 -9.89 0.83
N TRP A 37 1.94 -8.83 0.53
CA TRP A 37 1.76 -8.01 -0.68
C TRP A 37 3.02 -7.82 -1.51
N GLN A 38 4.10 -8.55 -1.20
CA GLN A 38 5.37 -8.45 -1.91
C GLN A 38 5.99 -7.04 -1.85
N ALA A 39 5.60 -6.25 -0.84
CA ALA A 39 6.20 -4.95 -0.59
C ALA A 39 7.68 -5.11 -0.19
N THR A 40 8.55 -4.27 -0.72
CA THR A 40 9.98 -4.31 -0.41
C THR A 40 10.31 -3.19 0.57
N ASN A 41 10.78 -3.54 1.78
CA ASN A 41 11.04 -2.57 2.86
C ASN A 41 9.83 -1.67 3.18
N GLY A 42 8.61 -2.22 3.08
CA GLY A 42 7.36 -1.47 3.29
C GLY A 42 6.90 -0.65 2.09
N LEU A 43 7.70 -0.58 1.01
CA LEU A 43 7.34 0.09 -0.22
C LEU A 43 6.57 -0.85 -1.15
N PHE A 44 5.44 -0.39 -1.65
CA PHE A 44 4.56 -1.13 -2.55
C PHE A 44 4.37 -0.38 -3.87
N CYS A 45 4.53 -1.06 -5.00
CA CYS A 45 4.26 -0.49 -6.32
C CYS A 45 2.77 -0.66 -6.63
N LEU A 46 2.08 0.45 -6.89
CA LEU A 46 0.65 0.42 -7.25
C LEU A 46 0.41 -0.03 -8.69
N ILE A 47 1.41 0.10 -9.57
CA ILE A 47 1.25 -0.07 -11.01
C ILE A 47 1.79 -1.43 -11.44
N ALA A 48 0.93 -2.24 -12.06
CA ALA A 48 1.29 -3.52 -12.65
C ALA A 48 0.95 -3.52 -14.14
N TYR A 49 1.87 -4.01 -14.98
CA TYR A 49 1.61 -4.17 -16.41
C TYR A 49 1.05 -5.56 -16.70
N GLU A 50 -0.16 -5.64 -17.25
CA GLU A 50 -0.82 -6.90 -17.57
C GLU A 50 -1.64 -6.82 -18.86
N GLN A 51 -1.47 -7.83 -19.73
CA GLN A 51 -2.29 -8.04 -20.93
C GLN A 51 -2.54 -6.76 -21.76
N GLN A 52 -1.51 -5.92 -21.90
CA GLN A 52 -1.48 -4.65 -22.65
C GLN A 52 -1.92 -3.39 -21.87
N TYR A 53 -2.29 -3.49 -20.60
CA TYR A 53 -2.70 -2.35 -19.78
C TYR A 53 -1.78 -2.15 -18.57
N PHE A 54 -1.64 -0.91 -18.14
CA PHE A 54 -1.08 -0.53 -16.84
C PHE A 54 -2.22 -0.41 -15.84
N ASN A 55 -2.27 -1.35 -14.90
CA ASN A 55 -3.31 -1.44 -13.90
C ASN A 55 -2.83 -0.85 -12.59
N VAL A 56 -3.60 0.08 -12.03
CA VAL A 56 -3.44 0.57 -10.65
C VAL A 56 -4.15 -0.41 -9.71
N ARG A 57 -3.42 -0.87 -8.71
CA ARG A 57 -3.87 -1.89 -7.75
C ARG A 57 -3.48 -1.53 -6.35
N VAL A 58 -4.31 -1.93 -5.40
CA VAL A 58 -4.06 -1.70 -3.98
C VAL A 58 -3.97 -3.03 -3.22
N PRO A 59 -3.30 -3.07 -2.06
CA PRO A 59 -3.32 -4.21 -1.15
C PRO A 59 -4.76 -4.62 -0.78
N ASN A 60 -5.07 -5.91 -0.82
CA ASN A 60 -6.37 -6.40 -0.35
C ASN A 60 -6.39 -6.49 1.19
N PRO A 61 -7.26 -5.74 1.90
CA PRO A 61 -7.40 -5.86 3.36
C PRO A 61 -7.88 -7.25 3.82
N ASN A 62 -8.58 -7.99 2.97
CA ASN A 62 -9.14 -9.31 3.26
C ASN A 62 -8.20 -10.46 2.85
N PHE A 63 -6.90 -10.28 3.04
CA PHE A 63 -5.86 -11.23 2.62
C PHE A 63 -5.89 -12.60 3.32
N PHE A 64 -6.65 -12.76 4.41
CA PHE A 64 -6.83 -14.05 5.09
C PHE A 64 -7.91 -14.94 4.46
N SER A 65 -8.92 -14.33 3.82
CA SER A 65 -10.08 -15.01 3.25
C SER A 65 -10.07 -15.04 1.73
N SER A 66 -9.15 -14.32 1.09
CA SER A 66 -9.02 -14.21 -0.36
C SER A 66 -7.73 -14.83 -0.86
N THR A 67 -7.81 -15.55 -1.98
CA THR A 67 -6.64 -15.98 -2.76
C THR A 67 -6.01 -14.82 -3.55
N GLN A 68 -6.70 -13.67 -3.63
CA GLN A 68 -6.25 -12.51 -4.38
C GLN A 68 -5.64 -11.46 -3.44
N PRO A 69 -4.30 -11.30 -3.43
CA PRO A 69 -3.62 -10.37 -2.52
C PRO A 69 -3.82 -8.89 -2.88
N PHE A 70 -4.32 -8.59 -4.09
CA PHE A 70 -4.46 -7.23 -4.61
C PHE A 70 -5.86 -6.99 -5.15
N LEU A 71 -6.35 -5.74 -5.06
CA LEU A 71 -7.59 -5.30 -5.65
C LEU A 71 -7.30 -4.39 -6.85
N PHE A 72 -8.03 -4.60 -7.94
CA PHE A 72 -7.98 -3.71 -9.10
C PHE A 72 -8.74 -2.41 -8.81
N VAL A 73 -8.14 -1.28 -9.21
CA VAL A 73 -8.74 0.04 -9.10
C VAL A 73 -9.12 0.55 -10.48
N GLU A 74 -8.12 0.75 -11.34
CA GLU A 74 -8.29 1.38 -12.66
C GLU A 74 -7.21 0.92 -13.64
N GLY A 75 -7.53 0.94 -14.94
CA GLY A 75 -6.64 0.48 -16.01
C GLY A 75 -6.36 1.56 -17.06
N PHE A 76 -5.11 1.64 -17.52
CA PHE A 76 -4.64 2.66 -18.46
C PHE A 76 -3.85 2.06 -19.61
N GLN A 77 -3.91 2.71 -20.77
CA GLN A 77 -3.12 2.31 -21.95
C GLN A 77 -1.65 2.72 -21.83
N HIS A 78 -1.38 3.84 -21.15
CA HIS A 78 -0.04 4.38 -21.00
C HIS A 78 0.38 4.39 -19.53
N TYR A 79 1.67 4.15 -19.29
CA TYR A 79 2.25 4.16 -17.95
C TYR A 79 2.13 5.55 -17.29
N CYS A 80 2.31 6.63 -18.07
CA CYS A 80 2.20 7.99 -17.56
C CYS A 80 0.82 8.27 -16.98
N ASP A 81 -0.25 7.81 -17.63
CA ASP A 81 -1.61 8.05 -17.17
C ASP A 81 -1.90 7.29 -15.86
N ALA A 82 -1.41 6.04 -15.77
CA ALA A 82 -1.48 5.26 -14.54
C ALA A 82 -0.67 5.90 -13.39
N LEU A 83 0.48 6.47 -13.71
CA LEU A 83 1.35 7.15 -12.75
C LEU A 83 0.71 8.44 -12.25
N ASP A 84 0.20 9.28 -13.15
CA ASP A 84 -0.50 10.52 -12.81
C ASP A 84 -1.72 10.25 -11.94
N PHE A 85 -2.47 9.18 -12.25
CA PHE A 85 -3.57 8.72 -11.41
C PHE A 85 -3.08 8.28 -10.03
N ALA A 86 -2.03 7.47 -9.94
CA ALA A 86 -1.49 6.98 -8.68
C ALA A 86 -0.95 8.10 -7.78
N ILE A 87 -0.27 9.09 -8.36
CA ILE A 87 0.22 10.28 -7.66
C ILE A 87 -0.97 11.10 -7.14
N SER A 88 -1.94 11.40 -8.01
CA SER A 88 -3.06 12.28 -7.68
C SER A 88 -4.01 11.70 -6.63
N ASN A 89 -4.21 10.39 -6.63
CA ASN A 89 -5.20 9.72 -5.79
C ASN A 89 -4.60 9.07 -4.53
N TYR A 90 -3.35 8.62 -4.59
CA TYR A 90 -2.73 7.86 -3.51
C TYR A 90 -1.43 8.48 -3.00
N GLY A 91 -0.99 9.62 -3.55
CA GLY A 91 0.27 10.24 -3.13
C GLY A 91 1.49 9.36 -3.41
N ALA A 92 1.45 8.59 -4.50
CA ALA A 92 2.58 7.77 -4.93
C ALA A 92 3.81 8.62 -5.30
N SER A 93 4.98 8.00 -5.29
CA SER A 93 6.20 8.58 -5.86
C SER A 93 6.10 8.73 -7.39
N GLU A 94 7.06 9.43 -7.99
CA GLU A 94 7.26 9.53 -9.45
C GLU A 94 7.57 8.18 -10.12
N THR A 95 7.67 7.11 -9.35
CA THR A 95 7.88 5.73 -9.82
C THR A 95 6.68 4.82 -9.52
N GLY A 96 5.60 5.35 -8.95
CA GLY A 96 4.37 4.61 -8.64
C GLY A 96 4.38 3.86 -7.31
N TYR A 97 5.34 4.15 -6.42
CA TYR A 97 5.47 3.50 -5.12
C TYR A 97 4.81 4.29 -3.99
N ILE A 98 4.30 3.56 -3.01
CA ILE A 98 3.80 4.11 -1.75
C ILE A 98 4.47 3.42 -0.55
N ASN A 99 4.52 4.11 0.58
CA ASN A 99 4.98 3.53 1.84
C ASN A 99 3.78 3.05 2.67
N LEU A 100 3.73 1.75 2.95
CA LEU A 100 2.69 1.13 3.77
C LEU A 100 2.94 1.25 5.28
N LEU A 101 4.14 1.68 5.69
CA LEU A 101 4.54 1.75 7.09
C LEU A 101 4.38 3.16 7.64
N LYS A 102 3.61 3.29 8.72
CA LYS A 102 3.52 4.53 9.52
C LYS A 102 4.07 4.31 10.92
N THR A 103 4.71 5.34 11.47
CA THR A 103 5.27 5.31 12.83
C THR A 103 4.46 6.20 13.75
N LEU A 104 4.03 5.65 14.88
CA LEU A 104 3.42 6.40 15.98
C LEU A 104 4.38 6.42 17.17
N SER A 105 4.82 7.61 17.54
CA SER A 105 5.62 7.83 18.75
C SER A 105 4.73 8.43 19.84
N PHE A 106 4.54 7.69 20.93
CA PHE A 106 3.88 8.23 22.11
C PHE A 106 4.92 8.91 23.01
N PRO A 107 4.66 10.15 23.48
CA PRO A 107 5.50 10.77 24.50
C PRO A 107 5.56 9.88 25.75
N PRO A 108 6.66 9.92 26.51
CA PRO A 108 6.71 9.19 27.78
C PRO A 108 5.60 9.68 28.69
N SER A 109 4.79 8.76 29.20
CA SER A 109 3.81 9.04 30.26
C SER A 109 4.59 9.45 31.51
N PHE A 110 4.29 10.63 32.06
CA PHE A 110 4.86 11.12 33.32
C PHE A 110 4.27 10.37 34.53
#